data_AF-A0A9E7B9G3-F1
#
_entry.id   AF-A0A9E7B9G3-F1
#
_cell.length_a   1.000
_cell.length_b   1.000
_cell.length_c   1.000
_cell.angle_alpha   90.00
_cell.angle_beta   90.00
_cell.angle_gamma   90.00
#
_symmetry.space_group_name_H-M   'P 1'
#
loop_
_entity.id
_entity.type
_entity.pdbx_description
1 polymer ?
#
loop_
_entity_poly.entity_id
_entity_poly.type
_entity_poly.pdbx_seq_one_letter_code
_entity_poly.pdbx_strand_id
1 'polypeptide(L)'
;MSTIRRVFDEVVGYHWFVKLLMLLVGTGVVAGMLRFIYGLGKTTNLNDDYPWGLWISFDVVTCVPLAAGAFTLGAIVHCFGIKKLEPLVRPSIVTGFLGYSLVSVGLLLDLGQPQRGWYVIRYWNLESPMFEVAMCVMAYTTVLVLELLHPVAEKFGWKVSLRVLRWLEMPLVIAAAAISTLHQSTLGTFFLIAVDKLHNLWYNPMLPLLFWVSAICTGMCIIILEATAS
;
A
#
# COMPACT_ATOMS: atom_id res chain seq x y z
N MET A 1 33.48 15.89 -19.41
CA MET A 1 33.43 14.88 -18.32
C MET A 1 32.13 14.11 -18.46
N SER A 2 32.18 12.79 -18.64
CA SER A 2 31.00 11.97 -18.93
C SER A 2 30.11 11.86 -17.69
N THR A 3 28.80 11.98 -17.89
CA THR A 3 27.76 11.86 -16.85
C THR A 3 27.95 10.61 -15.98
N ILE A 4 28.49 9.53 -16.55
CA ILE A 4 28.80 8.27 -15.87
C ILE A 4 29.85 8.45 -14.75
N ARG A 5 30.91 9.24 -14.97
CA ARG A 5 31.92 9.48 -13.92
C ARG A 5 31.33 10.27 -12.76
N ARG A 6 30.49 11.25 -13.05
CA ARG A 6 29.82 12.06 -12.02
C ARG A 6 28.89 11.24 -11.13
N VAL A 7 28.11 10.33 -11.73
CA VAL A 7 27.28 9.38 -10.97
C VAL A 7 28.15 8.46 -10.12
N PHE A 8 29.27 7.98 -10.66
CA PHE A 8 30.16 7.10 -9.91
C PHE A 8 30.79 7.80 -8.70
N ASP A 9 31.26 9.04 -8.87
CA ASP A 9 31.84 9.84 -7.79
C ASP A 9 30.79 10.19 -6.71
N GLU A 10 29.55 10.48 -7.12
CA GLU A 10 28.41 10.68 -6.20
C GLU A 10 28.07 9.40 -5.43
N VAL A 11 28.03 8.24 -6.12
CA VAL A 11 27.76 6.94 -5.49
C VAL A 11 28.83 6.57 -4.48
N VAL A 12 30.10 6.81 -4.79
CA VAL A 12 31.23 6.55 -3.88
C VAL A 12 31.15 7.47 -2.65
N GLY A 13 30.67 8.70 -2.80
CA GLY A 13 30.47 9.66 -1.71
C GLY A 13 29.35 9.30 -0.72
N TYR A 14 28.42 8.40 -1.08
CA TYR A 14 27.33 8.03 -0.18
C TYR A 14 27.77 7.17 1.01
N HIS A 15 27.06 7.35 2.12
CA HIS A 15 27.22 6.53 3.32
C HIS A 15 26.90 5.06 3.04
N TRP A 16 27.53 4.14 3.79
CA TRP A 16 27.43 2.70 3.53
C TRP A 16 25.97 2.20 3.54
N PHE A 17 25.13 2.79 4.39
CA PHE A 17 23.71 2.46 4.50
C PHE A 17 22.93 2.77 3.21
N VAL A 18 23.20 3.91 2.57
CA VAL A 18 22.57 4.28 1.29
C VAL A 18 23.04 3.36 0.18
N LYS A 19 24.32 2.94 0.20
CA LYS A 19 24.84 1.94 -0.75
C LYS A 19 24.15 0.59 -0.60
N LEU A 20 23.91 0.14 0.64
CA LEU A 20 23.14 -1.08 0.91
C LEU A 20 21.72 -0.97 0.35
N LEU A 21 21.02 0.15 0.61
CA LEU A 21 19.69 0.40 0.06
C LEU A 21 19.67 0.37 -1.47
N MET A 22 20.62 1.04 -2.13
CA MET A 22 20.75 1.02 -3.59
C MET A 22 21.00 -0.40 -4.12
N LEU A 23 21.83 -1.19 -3.44
CA LEU A 23 22.06 -2.58 -3.79
C LEU A 23 20.76 -3.39 -3.70
N LEU A 24 20.00 -3.27 -2.60
CA LEU A 24 18.74 -3.95 -2.41
C LEU A 24 17.72 -3.58 -3.50
N VAL A 25 17.55 -2.29 -3.79
CA VAL A 25 16.68 -1.83 -4.89
C VAL A 25 17.15 -2.39 -6.22
N GLY A 26 18.46 -2.35 -6.50
CA GLY A 26 19.03 -2.92 -7.72
C GLY A 26 18.74 -4.41 -7.87
N THR A 27 18.91 -5.19 -6.80
CA THR A 27 18.57 -6.62 -6.80
C THR A 27 17.07 -6.86 -6.99
N GLY A 28 16.20 -6.04 -6.40
CA GLY A 28 14.75 -6.11 -6.58
C GLY A 28 14.32 -5.82 -8.02
N VAL A 29 14.93 -4.82 -8.67
CA VAL A 29 14.69 -4.49 -10.07
C VAL A 29 15.10 -5.65 -10.99
N VAL A 30 16.28 -6.24 -10.75
CA VAL A 30 16.73 -7.41 -11.52
C VAL A 30 15.79 -8.60 -11.31
N ALA A 31 15.38 -8.88 -10.07
CA ALA A 31 14.41 -9.93 -9.77
C ALA A 31 13.06 -9.69 -10.47
N GLY A 32 12.57 -8.45 -10.49
CA GLY A 32 11.35 -8.06 -11.20
C GLY A 32 11.46 -8.28 -12.72
N MET A 33 12.59 -7.93 -13.33
CA MET A 33 12.83 -8.22 -14.75
C MET A 33 12.87 -9.72 -15.03
N LEU A 34 13.56 -10.50 -14.20
CA LEU A 34 13.64 -11.95 -14.32
C LEU A 34 12.24 -12.58 -14.22
N ARG A 35 11.37 -12.06 -13.35
CA ARG A 35 9.97 -12.49 -13.23
C ARG A 35 9.21 -12.32 -14.54
N PHE A 36 9.39 -11.21 -15.25
CA PHE A 36 8.72 -10.97 -16.53
C PHE A 36 9.28 -11.83 -17.68
N ILE A 37 10.56 -12.23 -17.60
CA ILE A 37 11.22 -13.05 -18.62
C ILE A 37 10.90 -14.54 -18.43
N TYR A 38 11.02 -15.05 -17.20
CA TYR A 38 10.91 -16.47 -16.88
C TYR A 38 9.52 -16.90 -16.37
N GLY A 39 8.64 -15.93 -16.12
CA GLY A 39 7.30 -16.16 -15.58
C GLY A 39 7.27 -16.36 -14.06
N LEU A 40 6.06 -16.41 -13.51
CA LEU A 40 5.82 -16.54 -12.07
C LEU A 40 6.40 -17.85 -11.53
N GLY A 41 5.98 -19.02 -12.03
CA GLY A 41 6.37 -20.31 -11.45
C GLY A 41 7.88 -20.51 -11.25
N LYS A 42 8.72 -20.12 -12.22
CA LYS A 42 10.18 -20.28 -12.11
C LYS A 42 10.85 -19.29 -11.15
N THR A 43 10.27 -18.12 -10.95
CA THR A 43 10.87 -17.05 -10.12
C THR A 43 10.36 -17.07 -8.69
N THR A 44 9.16 -17.59 -8.47
CA THR A 44 8.48 -17.59 -7.18
C THR A 44 8.29 -18.98 -6.60
N ASN A 45 8.55 -20.03 -7.39
CA ASN A 45 8.27 -21.43 -7.04
C ASN A 45 6.79 -21.69 -6.70
N LEU A 46 5.87 -20.89 -7.26
CA LEU A 46 4.43 -21.10 -7.14
C LEU A 46 3.98 -22.30 -7.98
N ASN A 47 2.97 -23.00 -7.49
CA ASN A 47 2.31 -24.12 -8.18
C ASN A 47 0.79 -23.94 -8.14
N ASP A 48 0.06 -24.81 -8.83
CA ASP A 48 -1.42 -24.72 -8.91
C ASP A 48 -2.09 -24.98 -7.55
N ASP A 49 -1.39 -25.63 -6.62
CA ASP A 49 -1.86 -25.84 -5.25
C ASP A 49 -1.75 -24.59 -4.38
N TYR A 50 -0.67 -23.82 -4.53
CA TYR A 50 -0.35 -22.62 -3.77
C TYR A 50 -0.02 -21.45 -4.73
N PRO A 51 -1.04 -20.84 -5.35
CA PRO A 51 -0.84 -19.83 -6.39
C PRO A 51 -0.44 -18.44 -5.86
N TRP A 52 -0.53 -18.21 -4.55
CA TRP A 52 -0.24 -16.92 -3.90
C TRP A 52 1.11 -16.94 -3.16
N GLY A 53 1.41 -18.06 -2.50
CA GLY A 53 2.66 -18.30 -1.79
C GLY A 53 3.10 -17.15 -0.89
N LEU A 54 4.42 -16.93 -0.84
CA LEU A 54 5.02 -15.88 -0.02
C LEU A 54 4.81 -14.47 -0.59
N TRP A 55 4.61 -14.31 -1.90
CA TRP A 55 4.55 -12.99 -2.52
C TRP A 55 3.32 -12.24 -2.01
N ILE A 56 2.12 -12.76 -2.28
CA ILE A 56 0.83 -12.18 -1.84
C ILE A 56 0.72 -12.10 -0.30
N SER A 57 1.30 -13.09 0.40
CA SER A 57 1.24 -13.14 1.86
C SER A 57 2.10 -12.05 2.50
N PHE A 58 3.26 -11.74 1.92
CA PHE A 58 4.12 -10.68 2.42
C PHE A 58 3.62 -9.31 1.97
N ASP A 59 3.38 -9.10 0.67
CA ASP A 59 3.10 -7.77 0.13
C ASP A 59 1.68 -7.27 0.48
N VAL A 60 0.63 -8.09 0.31
CA VAL A 60 -0.76 -7.69 0.48
C VAL A 60 -1.21 -7.98 1.89
N VAL A 61 -1.03 -9.21 2.37
CA VAL A 61 -1.58 -9.64 3.67
C VAL A 61 -0.81 -9.01 4.84
N THR A 62 0.50 -8.82 4.71
CA THR A 62 1.33 -8.29 5.81
C THR A 62 1.69 -6.81 5.62
N CYS A 63 2.17 -6.40 4.44
CA CYS A 63 2.64 -5.03 4.25
C CYS A 63 1.53 -3.98 4.08
N VAL A 64 0.35 -4.32 3.54
CA VAL A 64 -0.75 -3.36 3.44
C VAL A 64 -1.24 -2.91 4.83
N PRO A 65 -1.46 -3.81 5.81
CA PRO A 65 -1.73 -3.42 7.20
C PRO A 65 -0.69 -2.49 7.83
N LEU A 66 0.58 -2.57 7.45
CA LEU A 66 1.61 -1.65 7.97
C LEU A 66 1.36 -0.21 7.49
N ALA A 67 0.81 -0.05 6.29
CA ALA A 67 0.43 1.24 5.72
C ALA A 67 -0.94 1.76 6.23
N ALA A 68 -1.65 0.97 7.04
CA ALA A 68 -2.99 1.30 7.56
C ALA A 68 -3.00 2.46 8.59
N GLY A 69 -1.83 2.89 9.06
CA GLY A 69 -1.71 3.97 10.03
C GLY A 69 -2.33 5.28 9.53
N ALA A 70 -2.17 5.60 8.24
CA ALA A 70 -2.64 6.85 7.64
C ALA A 70 -4.14 7.08 7.86
N PHE A 71 -4.98 6.11 7.48
CA PHE A 71 -6.43 6.24 7.63
C PHE A 71 -6.88 6.11 9.08
N THR A 72 -6.21 5.25 9.88
CA THR A 72 -6.59 5.03 11.28
C THR A 72 -6.40 6.32 12.08
N LEU A 73 -5.24 6.96 11.90
CA LEU A 73 -4.93 8.22 12.56
C LEU A 73 -5.77 9.38 12.00
N GLY A 74 -5.99 9.40 10.67
CA GLY A 74 -6.89 10.34 10.02
C GLY A 74 -8.32 10.26 10.60
N ALA A 75 -8.87 9.06 10.75
CA ALA A 75 -10.18 8.85 11.37
C ALA A 75 -10.19 9.31 12.84
N ILE A 76 -9.16 9.00 13.63
CA ILE A 76 -9.05 9.43 15.03
C ILE A 76 -9.00 10.97 15.16
N VAL A 77 -8.22 11.63 14.32
CA VAL A 77 -8.06 13.09 14.42
C VAL A 77 -9.27 13.83 13.85
N HIS A 78 -9.77 13.42 12.68
CA HIS A 78 -10.82 14.13 11.96
C HIS A 78 -12.24 13.72 12.38
N CYS A 79 -12.51 12.44 12.65
CA CYS A 79 -13.83 11.98 13.08
C CYS A 79 -14.03 12.10 14.60
N PHE A 80 -13.04 11.69 15.38
CA PHE A 80 -13.13 11.75 16.86
C PHE A 80 -12.59 13.07 17.45
N GLY A 81 -12.02 13.96 16.62
CA GLY A 81 -11.63 15.30 17.04
C GLY A 81 -10.42 15.36 17.98
N ILE A 82 -9.59 14.30 18.03
CA ILE A 82 -8.44 14.22 18.94
C ILE A 82 -7.25 15.02 18.39
N LYS A 83 -7.26 16.33 18.61
CA LYS A 83 -6.23 17.27 18.11
C LYS A 83 -4.81 16.99 18.60
N LYS A 84 -4.64 16.23 19.70
CA LYS A 84 -3.31 15.86 20.22
C LYS A 84 -2.49 15.04 19.22
N LEU A 85 -3.15 14.31 18.32
CA LEU A 85 -2.51 13.45 17.33
C LEU A 85 -2.34 14.12 15.96
N GLU A 86 -2.81 15.36 15.79
CA GLU A 86 -2.68 16.14 14.56
C GLU A 86 -1.24 16.24 14.01
N PRO A 87 -0.18 16.38 14.84
CA PRO A 87 1.20 16.41 14.34
C PRO A 87 1.63 15.11 13.65
N LEU A 88 1.03 13.98 14.02
CA LEU A 88 1.37 12.65 13.49
C LEU A 88 0.66 12.33 12.17
N VAL A 89 -0.37 13.11 11.78
CA VAL A 89 -1.16 12.87 10.56
C VAL A 89 -0.32 13.05 9.29
N ARG A 90 0.53 14.09 9.24
CA ARG A 90 1.35 14.36 8.05
C ARG A 90 2.38 13.25 7.80
N PRO A 91 3.18 12.80 8.78
CA PRO A 91 4.05 11.64 8.61
C PRO A 91 3.28 10.38 8.22
N SER A 92 2.14 10.09 8.87
CA SER A 92 1.39 8.87 8.60
C SER A 92 0.84 8.81 7.17
N ILE A 93 0.39 9.93 6.60
CA ILE A 93 -0.05 10.01 5.20
C ILE A 93 1.10 9.69 4.24
N VAL A 94 2.32 10.17 4.52
CA VAL A 94 3.50 9.86 3.69
C VAL A 94 3.82 8.37 3.77
N THR A 95 3.79 7.79 4.97
CA THR A 95 3.99 6.35 5.17
C THR A 95 2.92 5.53 4.45
N GLY A 96 1.65 5.92 4.56
CA GLY A 96 0.54 5.29 3.84
C GLY A 96 0.72 5.35 2.34
N PHE A 97 1.10 6.51 1.80
CA PHE A 97 1.39 6.70 0.38
C PHE A 97 2.54 5.83 -0.11
N LEU A 98 3.66 5.79 0.62
CA LEU A 98 4.81 4.97 0.27
C LEU A 98 4.46 3.48 0.31
N GLY A 99 3.77 3.04 1.38
CA GLY A 99 3.33 1.66 1.54
C GLY A 99 2.40 1.22 0.40
N TYR A 100 1.34 1.98 0.11
CA TYR A 100 0.41 1.65 -0.98
C TYR A 100 1.05 1.74 -2.37
N SER A 101 2.02 2.63 -2.57
CA SER A 101 2.79 2.68 -3.82
C SER A 101 3.63 1.42 -4.01
N LEU A 102 4.30 0.95 -2.95
CA LEU A 102 5.07 -0.30 -2.99
C LEU A 102 4.18 -1.51 -3.23
N VAL A 103 3.02 -1.58 -2.57
CA VAL A 103 2.02 -2.64 -2.81
C VAL A 103 1.50 -2.59 -4.24
N SER A 104 1.24 -1.40 -4.79
CA SER A 104 0.78 -1.27 -6.18
C SER A 104 1.81 -1.80 -7.18
N VAL A 105 3.10 -1.54 -6.93
CA VAL A 105 4.20 -2.12 -7.73
C VAL A 105 4.29 -3.63 -7.52
N GLY A 106 4.18 -4.11 -6.29
CA GLY A 106 4.14 -5.54 -5.95
C GLY A 106 3.04 -6.29 -6.70
N LEU A 107 1.81 -5.77 -6.66
CA LEU A 107 0.66 -6.33 -7.37
C LEU A 107 0.88 -6.44 -8.88
N LEU A 108 1.53 -5.45 -9.52
CA LEU A 108 1.89 -5.53 -10.94
C LEU A 108 2.92 -6.65 -11.20
N LEU A 109 3.80 -6.92 -10.23
CA LEU A 109 4.75 -8.04 -10.24
C LEU A 109 4.11 -9.38 -9.86
N ASP A 110 2.93 -9.40 -9.24
CA ASP A 110 2.19 -10.64 -8.94
C ASP A 110 1.25 -11.04 -10.06
N LEU A 111 0.62 -10.07 -10.73
CA LEU A 111 -0.32 -10.31 -11.83
C LEU A 111 0.39 -10.96 -13.03
N GLY A 112 0.02 -12.18 -13.42
CA GLY A 112 0.63 -12.86 -14.57
C GLY A 112 0.52 -12.09 -15.89
N GLN A 113 -0.45 -11.18 -16.01
CA GLN A 113 -0.67 -10.33 -17.19
C GLN A 113 -1.04 -8.89 -16.76
N PRO A 114 -0.09 -8.09 -16.24
CA PRO A 114 -0.40 -6.77 -15.69
C PRO A 114 -0.96 -5.79 -16.74
N GLN A 115 -0.62 -5.97 -18.01
CA GLN A 115 -1.14 -5.20 -19.14
C GLN A 115 -2.67 -5.28 -19.27
N ARG A 116 -3.33 -6.29 -18.69
CA ARG A 116 -4.78 -6.42 -18.66
C ARG A 116 -5.43 -5.79 -17.43
N GLY A 117 -4.66 -5.18 -16.52
CA GLY A 117 -5.20 -4.57 -15.29
C GLY A 117 -6.30 -3.53 -15.54
N TRP A 118 -6.24 -2.81 -16.67
CA TRP A 118 -7.27 -1.83 -17.04
C TRP A 118 -8.65 -2.46 -17.32
N TYR A 119 -8.72 -3.77 -17.59
CA TYR A 119 -9.99 -4.48 -17.75
C TYR A 119 -10.84 -4.45 -16.49
N VAL A 120 -10.24 -4.33 -15.31
CA VAL A 120 -10.99 -4.15 -14.04
C VAL A 120 -11.87 -2.91 -14.11
N ILE A 121 -11.37 -1.82 -14.73
CA ILE A 121 -12.12 -0.56 -14.86
C ILE A 121 -13.19 -0.67 -15.95
N ARG A 122 -13.00 -1.51 -16.97
CA ARG A 122 -13.93 -1.60 -18.12
C ARG A 122 -15.03 -2.65 -17.92
N TYR A 123 -14.70 -3.77 -17.30
CA TYR A 123 -15.53 -4.97 -17.16
C TYR A 123 -15.73 -5.30 -15.69
N TRP A 124 -16.81 -4.77 -15.12
CA TRP A 124 -17.06 -4.87 -13.68
C TRP A 124 -17.68 -6.22 -13.34
N ASN A 125 -17.19 -6.85 -12.26
CA ASN A 125 -17.78 -8.04 -11.68
C ASN A 125 -18.01 -7.82 -10.18
N LEU A 126 -19.21 -7.37 -9.82
CA LEU A 126 -19.57 -6.99 -8.45
C LEU A 126 -19.64 -8.17 -7.48
N GLU A 127 -19.73 -9.41 -7.97
CA GLU A 127 -19.76 -10.61 -7.14
C GLU A 127 -18.37 -11.09 -6.73
N SER A 128 -17.31 -10.53 -7.35
CA SER A 128 -15.94 -10.94 -7.08
C SER A 128 -15.32 -10.09 -5.96
N PRO A 129 -14.83 -10.70 -4.86
CA PRO A 129 -14.04 -9.98 -3.86
C PRO A 129 -12.77 -9.34 -4.45
N MET A 130 -12.22 -9.89 -5.54
CA MET A 130 -11.06 -9.34 -6.24
C MET A 130 -11.35 -8.03 -6.93
N PHE A 131 -12.55 -7.90 -7.48
CA PHE A 131 -12.98 -6.64 -8.06
C PHE A 131 -13.10 -5.56 -6.99
N GLU A 132 -13.73 -5.87 -5.86
CA GLU A 132 -13.87 -4.92 -4.74
C GLU A 132 -12.50 -4.50 -4.20
N VAL A 133 -11.58 -5.45 -3.95
CA VAL A 133 -10.23 -5.14 -3.49
C VAL A 133 -9.49 -4.25 -4.47
N ALA A 134 -9.52 -4.57 -5.77
CA ALA A 134 -8.85 -3.76 -6.79
C ALA A 134 -9.41 -2.33 -6.87
N MET A 135 -10.74 -2.18 -6.83
CA MET A 135 -11.38 -0.87 -6.81
C MET A 135 -10.99 -0.07 -5.56
N CYS A 136 -10.94 -0.72 -4.40
CA CYS A 136 -10.55 -0.06 -3.16
C CYS A 136 -9.08 0.38 -3.18
N VAL A 137 -8.14 -0.45 -3.67
CA VAL A 137 -6.72 -0.07 -3.81
C VAL A 137 -6.57 1.12 -4.76
N MET A 138 -7.24 1.10 -5.92
CA MET A 138 -7.18 2.20 -6.88
C MET A 138 -7.75 3.50 -6.30
N ALA A 139 -8.93 3.43 -5.66
CA ALA A 139 -9.56 4.58 -5.06
C ALA A 139 -8.74 5.14 -3.89
N TYR A 140 -8.25 4.29 -2.99
CA TYR A 140 -7.45 4.69 -1.84
C TYR A 140 -6.10 5.30 -2.26
N THR A 141 -5.40 4.70 -3.23
CA THR A 141 -4.16 5.26 -3.78
C THR A 141 -4.42 6.63 -4.41
N THR A 142 -5.56 6.81 -5.09
CA THR A 142 -5.96 8.11 -5.63
C THR A 142 -6.17 9.14 -4.53
N VAL A 143 -6.84 8.78 -3.42
CA VAL A 143 -7.03 9.70 -2.30
C VAL A 143 -5.69 10.07 -1.65
N LEU A 144 -4.81 9.09 -1.41
CA LEU A 144 -3.47 9.35 -0.86
C LEU A 144 -2.63 10.28 -1.74
N VAL A 145 -2.71 10.13 -3.07
CA VAL A 145 -2.06 11.06 -4.02
C VAL A 145 -2.61 12.48 -3.87
N LEU A 146 -3.94 12.61 -3.75
CA LEU A 146 -4.59 13.91 -3.58
C LEU A 146 -4.25 14.55 -2.23
N GLU A 147 -4.16 13.78 -1.15
CA GLU A 147 -3.73 14.25 0.16
C GLU A 147 -2.26 14.67 0.15
N LEU A 148 -1.39 13.90 -0.49
CA LEU A 148 0.04 14.22 -0.63
C LEU A 148 0.29 15.47 -1.49
N LEU A 149 -0.61 15.76 -2.45
CA LEU A 149 -0.50 16.94 -3.31
C LEU A 149 -0.46 18.24 -2.49
N HIS A 150 -1.12 18.29 -1.33
CA HIS A 150 -1.17 19.51 -0.51
C HIS A 150 0.19 19.88 0.12
N PRO A 151 0.84 19.00 0.91
CA PRO A 151 2.21 19.26 1.40
C PRO A 151 3.22 19.53 0.28
N VAL A 152 3.07 18.84 -0.85
CA VAL A 152 3.94 19.02 -2.02
C VAL A 152 3.75 20.40 -2.63
N ALA A 153 2.51 20.84 -2.85
CA ALA A 153 2.19 22.16 -3.39
C ALA A 153 2.67 23.29 -2.47
N GLU A 154 2.55 23.13 -1.14
CA GLU A 154 3.10 24.08 -0.15
C GLU A 154 4.63 24.22 -0.32
N LYS A 155 5.35 23.10 -0.47
CA LYS A 155 6.80 23.09 -0.65
C LYS A 155 7.26 23.78 -1.94
N PHE A 156 6.51 23.63 -3.03
CA PHE A 156 6.82 24.26 -4.33
C PHE A 156 6.28 25.70 -4.47
N GLY A 157 5.66 26.26 -3.42
CA GLY A 157 5.15 27.63 -3.42
C GLY A 157 3.94 27.83 -4.34
N TRP A 158 3.25 26.76 -4.73
CA TRP A 158 2.06 26.84 -5.56
C TRP A 158 0.90 27.36 -4.72
N LYS A 159 0.31 28.49 -5.15
CA LYS A 159 -0.86 29.09 -4.50
C LYS A 159 -2.13 28.32 -4.88
N VAL A 160 -2.25 27.09 -4.41
CA VAL A 160 -3.51 26.34 -4.50
C VAL A 160 -4.50 26.97 -3.53
N SER A 161 -5.75 27.14 -3.95
CA SER A 161 -6.78 27.74 -3.09
C SER A 161 -7.00 26.86 -1.85
N LEU A 162 -6.49 27.30 -0.69
CA LEU A 162 -6.63 26.64 0.61
C LEU A 162 -8.10 26.35 0.97
N ARG A 163 -9.03 27.16 0.45
CA ARG A 163 -10.47 26.99 0.67
C ARG A 163 -11.02 25.77 -0.08
N VAL A 164 -10.58 25.56 -1.32
CA VAL A 164 -11.00 24.41 -2.14
C VAL A 164 -10.37 23.13 -1.60
N LEU A 165 -9.10 23.19 -1.20
CA LEU A 165 -8.38 22.09 -0.58
C LEU A 165 -9.05 21.61 0.71
N ARG A 166 -9.26 22.50 1.69
CA ARG A 166 -9.91 22.12 2.96
C ARG A 166 -11.33 21.58 2.79
N TRP A 167 -12.05 22.06 1.76
CA TRP A 167 -13.38 21.57 1.44
C TRP A 167 -13.36 20.17 0.83
N LEU A 168 -12.30 19.82 0.07
CA LEU A 168 -12.08 18.50 -0.50
C LEU A 168 -11.46 17.51 0.49
N GLU A 169 -10.57 17.97 1.37
CA GLU A 169 -9.77 17.15 2.28
C GLU A 169 -10.64 16.38 3.28
N MET A 170 -11.62 17.03 3.91
CA MET A 170 -12.49 16.37 4.89
C MET A 170 -13.33 15.22 4.28
N PRO A 171 -14.05 15.41 3.15
CA PRO A 171 -14.71 14.31 2.44
C PRO A 171 -13.75 13.22 1.98
N LEU A 172 -12.55 13.58 1.51
CA LEU A 172 -11.55 12.63 1.03
C LEU A 172 -11.04 11.75 2.17
N VAL A 173 -10.73 12.30 3.34
CA VAL A 173 -10.31 11.54 4.52
C VAL A 173 -11.41 10.56 4.97
N ILE A 174 -12.66 11.02 5.00
CA ILE A 174 -13.80 10.17 5.37
C ILE A 174 -14.01 9.05 4.34
N ALA A 175 -13.96 9.38 3.05
CA ALA A 175 -14.05 8.40 1.97
C ALA A 175 -12.88 7.40 2.04
N ALA A 176 -11.67 7.86 2.29
CA ALA A 176 -10.49 7.02 2.46
C ALA A 176 -10.62 6.06 3.65
N ALA A 177 -11.12 6.55 4.79
CA ALA A 177 -11.37 5.71 5.96
C ALA A 177 -12.44 4.64 5.67
N ALA A 178 -13.51 5.01 4.96
CA ALA A 178 -14.55 4.07 4.54
C ALA A 178 -14.02 3.03 3.54
N ILE A 179 -13.31 3.47 2.49
CA ILE A 179 -12.72 2.60 1.46
C ILE A 179 -11.67 1.66 2.07
N SER A 180 -10.87 2.15 3.01
CA SER A 180 -9.87 1.32 3.70
C SER A 180 -10.51 0.23 4.56
N THR A 181 -11.62 0.55 5.23
CA THR A 181 -12.41 -0.43 5.99
C THR A 181 -12.95 -1.53 5.08
N LEU A 182 -13.47 -1.15 3.90
CA LEU A 182 -13.90 -2.11 2.88
C LEU A 182 -12.73 -2.98 2.41
N HIS A 183 -11.63 -2.37 2.00
CA HIS A 183 -10.45 -3.08 1.51
C HIS A 183 -9.94 -4.16 2.49
N GLN A 184 -9.70 -3.79 3.75
CA GLN A 184 -9.14 -4.70 4.75
C GLN A 184 -10.13 -5.81 5.13
N SER A 185 -11.43 -5.51 5.17
CA SER A 185 -12.45 -6.52 5.45
C SER A 185 -12.64 -7.49 4.27
N THR A 186 -12.62 -7.01 3.03
CA THR A 186 -12.72 -7.86 1.83
C THR A 186 -11.52 -8.79 1.67
N LEU A 187 -10.32 -8.37 2.08
CA LEU A 187 -9.16 -9.29 2.17
C LEU A 187 -9.44 -10.47 3.12
N GLY A 188 -10.18 -10.27 4.20
CA GLY A 188 -10.64 -11.38 5.04
C GLY A 188 -11.73 -12.24 4.36
N THR A 189 -12.62 -11.62 3.58
CA THR A 189 -13.64 -12.33 2.79
C THR A 189 -13.02 -13.26 1.73
N PHE A 190 -11.86 -12.89 1.19
CA PHE A 190 -11.11 -13.76 0.30
C PHE A 190 -10.74 -15.11 0.92
N PHE A 191 -10.35 -15.12 2.18
CA PHE A 191 -10.03 -16.35 2.89
C PHE A 191 -11.28 -17.15 3.25
N LEU A 192 -12.46 -16.53 3.30
CA LEU A 192 -13.74 -17.24 3.47
C LEU A 192 -14.16 -17.99 2.22
N ILE A 193 -13.94 -17.42 1.02
CA ILE A 193 -14.30 -18.12 -0.23
C ILE A 193 -13.30 -19.23 -0.58
N ALA A 194 -12.07 -19.16 -0.05
CA ALA A 194 -11.01 -20.13 -0.28
C ALA A 194 -11.06 -21.31 0.73
N VAL A 195 -12.25 -21.87 0.96
CA VAL A 195 -12.52 -22.88 2.01
C VAL A 195 -11.54 -24.05 1.93
N ASP A 196 -11.29 -24.59 0.73
CA ASP A 196 -10.43 -25.77 0.53
C ASP A 196 -8.93 -25.47 0.64
N LYS A 197 -8.54 -24.18 0.72
CA LYS A 197 -7.15 -23.73 0.81
C LYS A 197 -6.79 -23.20 2.20
N LEU A 198 -7.78 -23.02 3.08
CA LEU A 198 -7.58 -22.55 4.45
C LEU A 198 -7.68 -23.72 5.43
N HIS A 199 -6.74 -23.80 6.37
CA HIS A 199 -6.77 -24.83 7.39
C HIS A 199 -7.99 -24.63 8.32
N ASN A 200 -8.68 -25.71 8.71
CA ASN A 200 -9.92 -25.66 9.51
C ASN A 200 -9.81 -24.83 10.82
N LEU A 201 -8.62 -24.77 11.43
CA LEU A 201 -8.38 -23.96 12.63
C LEU A 201 -8.40 -22.44 12.39
N TRP A 202 -8.17 -22.02 11.14
CA TRP A 202 -8.11 -20.61 10.73
C TRP A 202 -9.41 -20.16 10.07
N TYR A 203 -10.24 -21.11 9.63
CA TYR A 203 -11.53 -20.82 9.04
C TYR A 203 -12.53 -20.34 10.10
N ASN A 204 -12.93 -19.08 10.00
CA ASN A 204 -13.90 -18.47 10.90
C ASN A 204 -14.71 -17.41 10.12
N PRO A 205 -16.05 -17.42 10.16
CA PRO A 205 -16.89 -16.38 9.54
C PRO A 205 -16.54 -14.93 9.94
N MET A 206 -15.85 -14.73 11.07
CA MET A 206 -15.37 -13.43 11.53
C MET A 206 -14.05 -12.96 10.89
N LEU A 207 -13.49 -13.70 9.93
CA LEU A 207 -12.23 -13.34 9.24
C LEU A 207 -12.20 -11.89 8.70
N PRO A 208 -13.24 -11.37 8.02
CA PRO A 208 -13.28 -9.97 7.58
C PRO A 208 -13.05 -8.97 8.73
N LEU A 209 -13.67 -9.23 9.88
CA LEU A 209 -13.53 -8.38 11.06
C LEU A 209 -12.14 -8.50 11.67
N LEU A 210 -11.60 -9.72 11.77
CA LEU A 210 -10.27 -9.97 12.33
C LEU A 210 -9.17 -9.30 11.52
N PHE A 211 -9.25 -9.37 10.18
CA PHE A 211 -8.32 -8.69 9.29
C PHE A 211 -8.37 -7.17 9.48
N TRP A 212 -9.57 -6.60 9.52
CA TRP A 212 -9.74 -5.17 9.76
C TRP A 212 -9.17 -4.71 11.12
N VAL A 213 -9.48 -5.42 12.21
CA VAL A 213 -8.94 -5.10 13.54
C VAL A 213 -7.42 -5.23 13.56
N SER A 214 -6.87 -6.28 12.93
CA SER A 214 -5.42 -6.47 12.84
C SER A 214 -4.73 -5.35 12.08
N ALA A 215 -5.38 -4.80 11.04
CA ALA A 215 -4.87 -3.66 10.29
C ALA A 215 -4.82 -2.39 11.14
N ILE A 216 -5.84 -2.12 11.96
CA ILE A 216 -5.84 -1.00 12.91
C ILE A 216 -4.67 -1.14 13.90
N CYS A 217 -4.51 -2.32 14.53
CA CYS A 217 -3.45 -2.55 15.49
C CYS A 217 -2.06 -2.38 14.85
N THR A 218 -1.86 -2.99 13.69
CA THR A 218 -0.57 -2.99 12.97
C THR A 218 -0.20 -1.59 12.49
N GLY A 219 -1.16 -0.85 11.92
CA GLY A 219 -0.96 0.53 11.49
C GLY A 219 -0.59 1.47 12.64
N MET A 220 -1.20 1.29 13.82
CA MET A 220 -0.86 2.06 15.02
C MET A 220 0.55 1.71 15.54
N CYS A 221 0.95 0.44 15.50
CA CYS A 221 2.30 0.03 15.87
C CYS A 221 3.37 0.71 15.01
N ILE A 222 3.15 0.80 13.69
CA ILE A 222 4.08 1.48 12.78
C ILE A 222 4.16 2.98 13.08
N ILE A 223 3.04 3.65 13.30
CA ILE A 223 3.05 5.08 13.67
C ILE A 223 3.84 5.31 14.97
N ILE A 224 3.68 4.44 15.97
CA ILE A 224 4.43 4.55 17.23
C ILE A 224 5.93 4.41 16.95
N LEU A 225 6.34 3.42 16.15
CA LEU A 225 7.75 3.22 15.79
C LEU A 225 8.32 4.44 15.06
N GLU A 226 7.60 4.98 14.07
CA GLU A 226 8.01 6.18 13.33
C GLU A 226 8.11 7.41 14.22
N ALA A 227 7.12 7.59 15.12
CA ALA A 227 7.12 8.68 16.09
C ALA A 227 8.27 8.58 17.11
N THR A 228 8.73 7.37 17.44
CA THR A 228 9.91 7.20 18.32
C THR A 228 11.25 7.39 17.59
N ALA A 229 11.26 7.24 16.27
CA ALA A 229 12.46 7.36 15.45
C ALA A 229 12.68 8.76 14.85
N SER A 230 11.69 9.66 14.98
CA SER A 230 11.72 11.05 14.48
C SER A 230 12.06 12.06 15.57
#